data_AF-A0A3B9CSM9-F1
#
_entry.id   AF-A0A3B9CSM9-F1
#
_cell.length_a   1.000
_cell.length_b   1.000
_cell.length_c   1.000
_cell.angle_alpha   90.00
_cell.angle_beta   90.00
_cell.angle_gamma   90.00
#
_symmetry.space_group_name_H-M   'P 1'
#
loop_
_entity.id
_entity.type
_entity.pdbx_description
1 polymer ?
#
loop_
_entity_poly.entity_id
_entity_poly.type
_entity_poly.pdbx_seq_one_letter_code
_entity_poly.pdbx_strand_id
1 'polypeptide(L)'
;MGKVEDVRSVSGLAVYRGQLFAGTGTTGAWRDTPRTRGMYRFDGPGKWTSCGCPDLRVVHLAVYNGGLFGLSYDAGGFFRWEGGTRWKRLGPVPDTTQVYSTAVFEGKLHAGTWPTGSVFRFEGPQQWINTGRLGDEKEVMGMAVYNGQLYAGTLPAGAVYRYDGTNEWVSTGVVDDTPNVRYRRACVTAVFDGKLYCGTLPSGRVRSLEAGRCVTNDRALSPGWHHLAAVCSRQQLELYVDGVRVAQRQFEGKQLQLRNSTPFKIGFGQHDYFNGRMRDLRIFKGALPPSKIRELARQ
;
A
#
# COMPACT_ATOMS: atom_id res chain seq x y z
N MET A 1 -8.52 -8.97 -23.54
CA MET A 1 -9.12 -8.91 -22.18
C MET A 1 -10.51 -9.54 -22.26
N GLY A 2 -10.97 -10.28 -21.25
CA GLY A 2 -12.24 -11.04 -21.30
C GLY A 2 -12.91 -11.19 -19.92
N LYS A 3 -14.13 -11.75 -19.88
CA LYS A 3 -14.94 -11.92 -18.65
C LYS A 3 -14.32 -12.95 -17.70
N VAL A 4 -14.24 -12.64 -16.41
CA VAL A 4 -13.81 -13.59 -15.37
C VAL A 4 -15.00 -14.46 -14.98
N GLU A 5 -15.17 -15.63 -15.63
CA GLU A 5 -16.26 -16.58 -15.32
C GLU A 5 -17.66 -15.93 -15.20
N ASP A 6 -18.63 -16.59 -14.55
CA ASP A 6 -19.90 -15.95 -14.19
C ASP A 6 -19.83 -15.26 -12.81
N VAL A 7 -19.02 -14.19 -12.75
CA VAL A 7 -18.91 -13.32 -11.57
C VAL A 7 -19.43 -11.93 -11.89
N ARG A 8 -19.98 -11.25 -10.88
CA ARG A 8 -20.60 -9.92 -11.05
C ARG A 8 -19.65 -8.76 -10.93
N SER A 9 -18.62 -8.90 -10.09
CA SER A 9 -17.66 -7.85 -9.86
C SER A 9 -16.29 -8.43 -9.59
N VAL A 10 -15.30 -7.88 -10.27
CA VAL A 10 -13.91 -7.96 -9.85
C VAL A 10 -13.68 -6.78 -8.91
N SER A 11 -13.18 -7.06 -7.72
CA SER A 11 -13.02 -6.04 -6.67
C SER A 11 -11.57 -5.83 -6.26
N GLY A 12 -10.70 -6.81 -6.55
CA GLY A 12 -9.26 -6.68 -6.32
C GLY A 12 -8.49 -7.31 -7.48
N LEU A 13 -7.34 -6.71 -7.79
CA LEU A 13 -6.37 -7.23 -8.75
C LEU A 13 -5.00 -7.26 -8.09
N ALA A 14 -4.20 -8.30 -8.37
CA ALA A 14 -2.82 -8.37 -7.91
C ALA A 14 -1.95 -9.07 -8.96
N VAL A 15 -0.71 -8.60 -9.11
CA VAL A 15 0.33 -9.33 -9.82
C VAL A 15 1.17 -10.08 -8.79
N TYR A 16 1.30 -11.40 -8.96
CA TYR A 16 2.09 -12.25 -8.08
C TYR A 16 2.88 -13.24 -8.92
N ARG A 17 4.21 -13.29 -8.73
CA ARG A 17 5.14 -14.15 -9.50
C ARG A 17 4.94 -14.07 -11.02
N GLY A 18 4.76 -12.84 -11.53
CA GLY A 18 4.59 -12.58 -12.96
C GLY A 18 3.21 -12.94 -13.53
N GLN A 19 2.25 -13.35 -12.69
CA GLN A 19 0.90 -13.70 -13.11
C GLN A 19 -0.12 -12.71 -12.53
N LEU A 20 -1.15 -12.39 -13.29
CA LEU A 20 -2.25 -11.53 -12.87
C LEU A 20 -3.37 -12.37 -12.21
N PHE A 21 -3.86 -11.89 -11.08
CA PHE A 21 -4.95 -12.50 -10.31
C PHE A 21 -6.07 -11.50 -10.07
N ALA A 22 -7.30 -12.00 -10.00
CA ALA A 22 -8.51 -11.23 -9.74
C ALA A 22 -9.31 -11.84 -8.58
N GLY A 23 -9.64 -11.03 -7.58
CA GLY A 23 -10.58 -11.34 -6.51
C GLY A 23 -11.99 -10.84 -6.84
N THR A 24 -13.00 -11.56 -6.38
CA THR A 24 -14.41 -11.31 -6.72
C THR A 24 -15.22 -10.82 -5.53
N GLY A 25 -15.92 -9.69 -5.70
CA GLY A 25 -16.54 -8.98 -4.58
C GLY A 25 -17.99 -9.32 -4.29
N THR A 26 -18.79 -9.74 -5.26
CA THR A 26 -20.23 -9.98 -5.05
C THR A 26 -20.64 -11.39 -5.46
N THR A 27 -21.30 -12.09 -4.53
CA THR A 27 -22.18 -13.21 -4.85
C THR A 27 -23.61 -12.72 -4.83
N GLY A 28 -24.38 -12.99 -5.89
CA GLY A 28 -25.85 -13.11 -5.81
C GLY A 28 -26.61 -12.03 -5.04
N ALA A 29 -26.91 -10.89 -5.66
CA ALA A 29 -28.05 -10.07 -5.21
C ALA A 29 -29.12 -10.06 -6.31
N TRP A 30 -30.26 -10.70 -6.08
CA TRP A 30 -31.49 -10.60 -6.89
C TRP A 30 -31.78 -11.59 -8.04
N ARG A 31 -30.92 -12.58 -8.39
CA ARG A 31 -31.29 -13.64 -9.37
C ARG A 31 -30.56 -14.96 -9.13
N ASP A 32 -31.24 -16.06 -9.44
CA ASP A 32 -30.80 -17.46 -9.35
C ASP A 32 -29.59 -17.80 -10.26
N THR A 33 -28.99 -18.93 -9.92
CA THR A 33 -27.64 -19.48 -10.15
C THR A 33 -27.33 -20.00 -11.56
N PRO A 34 -26.05 -20.33 -11.88
CA PRO A 34 -24.86 -20.37 -10.99
C PRO A 34 -23.89 -19.21 -11.14
N ARG A 35 -23.61 -18.53 -10.02
CA ARG A 35 -22.51 -17.55 -9.90
C ARG A 35 -21.36 -18.12 -9.10
N THR A 36 -20.15 -17.94 -9.62
CA THR A 36 -18.93 -18.37 -8.97
C THR A 36 -18.32 -17.26 -8.11
N ARG A 37 -17.41 -17.62 -7.19
CA ARG A 37 -16.66 -16.70 -6.34
C ARG A 37 -15.27 -17.24 -6.05
N GLY A 38 -14.38 -16.36 -5.62
CA GLY A 38 -13.05 -16.71 -5.16
C GLY A 38 -11.99 -15.85 -5.84
N MET A 39 -10.86 -16.46 -6.15
CA MET A 39 -9.78 -15.83 -6.89
C MET A 39 -9.60 -16.53 -8.24
N TYR A 40 -9.21 -15.78 -9.27
CA TYR A 40 -8.97 -16.29 -10.61
C TYR A 40 -7.62 -15.82 -11.11
N ARG A 41 -6.87 -16.70 -11.78
CA ARG A 41 -5.61 -16.37 -12.46
C ARG A 41 -5.86 -16.13 -13.94
N PHE A 42 -5.26 -15.09 -14.49
CA PHE A 42 -5.28 -14.81 -15.91
C PHE A 42 -4.30 -15.73 -16.65
N ASP A 43 -4.83 -16.55 -17.58
CA ASP A 43 -4.04 -17.49 -18.40
C ASP A 43 -4.08 -17.14 -19.90
N GLY A 44 -4.55 -15.94 -20.23
CA GLY A 44 -4.65 -15.43 -21.59
C GLY A 44 -5.98 -14.72 -21.85
N PRO A 45 -6.11 -13.99 -22.98
CA PRO A 45 -7.35 -13.30 -23.33
C PRO A 45 -8.57 -14.25 -23.29
N GLY A 46 -9.56 -13.92 -22.45
CA GLY A 46 -10.78 -14.74 -22.30
C GLY A 46 -10.60 -16.00 -21.45
N LYS A 47 -9.39 -16.29 -20.96
CA LYS A 47 -9.08 -17.49 -20.17
C LYS A 47 -8.69 -17.12 -18.74
N TRP A 48 -9.54 -17.51 -17.81
CA TRP A 48 -9.33 -17.33 -16.38
C TRP A 48 -9.45 -18.68 -15.68
N THR A 49 -8.45 -19.06 -14.90
CA THR A 49 -8.45 -20.32 -14.17
C THR A 49 -8.80 -20.07 -12.71
N SER A 50 -9.79 -20.80 -12.20
CA SER A 50 -10.18 -20.71 -10.79
C SER A 50 -9.02 -21.11 -9.88
N CYS A 51 -8.75 -20.27 -8.88
CA CYS A 51 -7.83 -20.53 -7.78
C CYS A 51 -8.60 -20.89 -6.49
N GLY A 52 -9.87 -21.27 -6.59
CA GLY A 52 -10.70 -21.71 -5.46
C GLY A 52 -11.24 -20.56 -4.61
N CYS A 53 -12.02 -20.95 -3.60
CA CYS A 53 -12.69 -20.06 -2.64
C CYS A 53 -12.65 -20.70 -1.24
N PRO A 54 -12.06 -20.06 -0.21
CA PRO A 54 -11.95 -20.60 1.14
C PRO A 54 -13.23 -20.35 1.98
N ASP A 55 -14.38 -20.81 1.48
CA ASP A 55 -15.74 -20.68 2.04
C ASP A 55 -16.31 -19.25 2.14
N LEU A 56 -15.45 -18.25 2.29
CA LEU A 56 -15.78 -16.83 2.29
C LEU A 56 -15.29 -16.17 1.00
N ARG A 57 -15.87 -15.01 0.65
CA ARG A 57 -15.45 -14.28 -0.55
C ARG A 57 -13.97 -13.88 -0.45
N VAL A 58 -13.25 -14.00 -1.57
CA VAL A 58 -11.92 -13.41 -1.73
C VAL A 58 -12.11 -12.15 -2.56
N VAL A 59 -12.19 -11.01 -1.89
CA VAL A 59 -12.58 -9.73 -2.49
C VAL A 59 -11.36 -8.95 -2.95
N HIS A 60 -10.47 -8.63 -2.00
CA HIS A 60 -9.21 -7.94 -2.25
C HIS A 60 -8.04 -8.89 -2.15
N LEU A 61 -6.94 -8.54 -2.81
CA LEU A 61 -5.73 -9.33 -2.87
C LEU A 61 -4.55 -8.51 -2.34
N ALA A 62 -3.65 -9.16 -1.61
CA ALA A 62 -2.42 -8.55 -1.12
C ALA A 62 -1.24 -9.47 -1.40
N VAL A 63 -0.10 -8.88 -1.77
CA VAL A 63 1.18 -9.61 -1.90
C VAL A 63 2.08 -9.16 -0.78
N TYR A 64 2.59 -10.11 0.00
CA TYR A 64 3.44 -9.84 1.16
C TYR A 64 4.40 -11.00 1.39
N ASN A 65 5.69 -10.70 1.56
CA ASN A 65 6.75 -11.67 1.90
C ASN A 65 6.65 -13.02 1.16
N GLY A 66 6.56 -12.94 -0.17
CA GLY A 66 6.54 -14.11 -1.05
C GLY A 66 5.24 -14.92 -1.02
N GLY A 67 4.16 -14.38 -0.42
CA GLY A 67 2.82 -14.95 -0.42
C GLY A 67 1.79 -14.07 -1.12
N LEU A 68 0.71 -14.69 -1.59
CA LEU A 68 -0.51 -14.05 -2.08
C LEU A 68 -1.63 -14.30 -1.08
N PHE A 69 -2.27 -13.23 -0.64
CA PHE A 69 -3.28 -13.23 0.40
C PHE A 69 -4.62 -12.75 -0.14
N GLY A 70 -5.69 -13.33 0.38
CA GLY A 70 -7.07 -12.97 0.09
C GLY A 70 -7.72 -12.31 1.29
N LEU A 71 -8.35 -11.17 1.07
CA LEU A 71 -9.14 -10.43 2.05
C LEU A 71 -10.63 -10.65 1.79
N SER A 72 -11.39 -10.86 2.85
CA SER A 72 -12.82 -11.14 2.79
C SER A 72 -13.65 -9.99 3.35
N TYR A 73 -14.80 -9.75 2.72
CA TYR A 73 -15.87 -8.91 3.28
C TYR A 73 -16.86 -9.69 4.16
N ASP A 74 -16.48 -10.91 4.51
CA ASP A 74 -17.25 -11.79 5.36
C ASP A 74 -16.40 -12.22 6.55
N ALA A 75 -16.97 -12.12 7.75
CA ALA A 75 -16.46 -12.65 9.02
C ALA A 75 -14.96 -12.36 9.29
N GLY A 76 -14.47 -11.19 8.90
CA GLY A 76 -13.06 -10.81 9.10
C GLY A 76 -12.07 -11.76 8.40
N GLY A 77 -12.51 -12.46 7.36
CA GLY A 77 -11.72 -13.50 6.71
C GLY A 77 -10.42 -12.96 6.09
N PHE A 78 -9.32 -13.63 6.41
CA PHE A 78 -8.01 -13.35 5.85
C PHE A 78 -7.31 -14.68 5.56
N PHE A 79 -6.80 -14.85 4.34
CA PHE A 79 -6.36 -16.15 3.83
C PHE A 79 -5.04 -16.03 3.09
N ARG A 80 -4.23 -17.10 3.09
CA ARG A 80 -3.06 -17.26 2.22
C ARG A 80 -3.34 -18.32 1.18
N TRP A 81 -3.01 -18.03 -0.07
CA TRP A 81 -3.11 -18.99 -1.16
C TRP A 81 -1.93 -19.97 -1.14
N GLU A 82 -2.22 -21.26 -1.27
CA GLU A 82 -1.22 -22.36 -1.21
C GLU A 82 -1.01 -23.06 -2.57
N GLY A 83 -1.51 -22.45 -3.64
CA GLY A 83 -1.43 -23.00 -4.99
C GLY A 83 -2.68 -23.79 -5.39
N GLY A 84 -2.95 -23.81 -6.70
CA GLY A 84 -4.16 -24.43 -7.25
C GLY A 84 -5.41 -23.80 -6.64
N THR A 85 -6.27 -24.63 -6.04
CA THR A 85 -7.51 -24.23 -5.39
C THR A 85 -7.43 -24.19 -3.85
N ARG A 86 -6.22 -24.35 -3.29
CA ARG A 86 -6.01 -24.50 -1.85
C ARG A 86 -5.69 -23.18 -1.15
N TRP A 87 -6.19 -23.06 0.06
CA TRP A 87 -6.07 -21.86 0.89
C TRP A 87 -5.89 -22.24 2.36
N LYS A 88 -5.08 -21.45 3.05
CA LYS A 88 -4.95 -21.49 4.50
C LYS A 88 -5.64 -20.28 5.11
N ARG A 89 -6.56 -20.52 6.04
CA ARG A 89 -7.20 -19.48 6.84
C ARG A 89 -6.23 -18.95 7.90
N LEU A 90 -6.06 -17.63 7.93
CA LEU A 90 -5.15 -16.91 8.83
C LEU A 90 -5.87 -15.91 9.75
N GLY A 91 -7.09 -15.51 9.38
CA GLY A 91 -8.03 -14.81 10.24
C GLY A 91 -9.02 -15.74 10.95
N PRO A 92 -9.96 -15.21 11.75
CA PRO A 92 -10.49 -13.87 11.57
C PRO A 92 -9.55 -12.77 12.06
N VAL A 93 -9.53 -11.65 11.35
CA VAL A 93 -9.11 -10.39 11.94
C VAL A 93 -10.13 -10.07 13.06
N PRO A 94 -9.71 -9.72 14.29
CA PRO A 94 -10.62 -9.51 15.41
C PRO A 94 -11.58 -8.32 15.22
N ASP A 95 -12.74 -8.36 15.87
CA ASP A 95 -13.71 -7.26 15.97
C ASP A 95 -14.13 -6.62 14.63
N THR A 96 -14.10 -7.39 13.55
CA THR A 96 -14.43 -6.92 12.20
C THR A 96 -15.31 -7.91 11.43
N THR A 97 -16.12 -7.38 10.52
CA THR A 97 -16.84 -8.18 9.53
C THR A 97 -16.15 -8.17 8.18
N GLN A 98 -15.34 -7.17 7.85
CA GLN A 98 -14.69 -7.02 6.55
C GLN A 98 -13.25 -6.54 6.68
N VAL A 99 -12.36 -7.23 5.96
CA VAL A 99 -10.98 -6.78 5.74
C VAL A 99 -10.94 -6.09 4.39
N TYR A 100 -10.63 -4.79 4.37
CA TYR A 100 -10.83 -3.94 3.21
C TYR A 100 -9.53 -3.61 2.47
N SER A 101 -8.49 -3.26 3.21
CA SER A 101 -7.23 -2.77 2.65
C SER A 101 -6.05 -3.39 3.36
N THR A 102 -4.88 -3.35 2.69
CA THR A 102 -3.61 -3.71 3.32
C THR A 102 -2.51 -2.73 2.95
N ALA A 103 -1.52 -2.62 3.82
CA ALA A 103 -0.26 -1.95 3.55
C ALA A 103 0.86 -2.69 4.29
N VAL A 104 2.04 -2.76 3.69
CA VAL A 104 3.24 -3.21 4.38
C VAL A 104 3.95 -1.97 4.91
N PHE A 105 4.09 -1.90 6.24
CA PHE A 105 4.73 -0.80 6.95
C PHE A 105 5.74 -1.38 7.93
N GLU A 106 6.99 -0.91 7.84
CA GLU A 106 8.13 -1.41 8.62
C GLU A 106 8.24 -2.94 8.65
N GLY A 107 8.12 -3.58 7.48
CA GLY A 107 8.24 -5.03 7.31
C GLY A 107 7.07 -5.83 7.86
N LYS A 108 5.98 -5.17 8.24
CA LYS A 108 4.79 -5.80 8.82
C LYS A 108 3.55 -5.47 8.01
N LEU A 109 2.74 -6.49 7.75
CA LEU A 109 1.46 -6.34 7.06
C LEU A 109 0.41 -5.78 8.02
N HIS A 110 -0.22 -4.68 7.63
CA HIS A 110 -1.33 -4.06 8.32
C HIS A 110 -2.60 -4.22 7.48
N ALA A 111 -3.72 -4.47 8.14
CA ALA A 111 -5.03 -4.70 7.53
C ALA A 111 -6.05 -3.69 8.07
N GLY A 112 -6.67 -2.95 7.15
CA GLY A 112 -7.74 -2.00 7.45
C GLY A 112 -9.12 -2.68 7.42
N THR A 113 -10.02 -2.27 8.31
CA THR A 113 -11.25 -3.02 8.60
C THR A 113 -12.54 -2.19 8.63
N TRP A 114 -13.68 -2.90 8.61
CA TRP A 114 -15.05 -2.43 8.86
C TRP A 114 -15.75 -3.30 9.92
N PRO A 115 -16.68 -2.81 10.76
CA PRO A 115 -17.28 -1.48 10.81
C PRO A 115 -16.62 -0.53 11.81
N THR A 116 -15.51 -0.95 12.41
CA THR A 116 -14.88 -0.20 13.49
C THR A 116 -13.89 0.82 12.97
N GLY A 117 -13.45 0.80 11.71
CA GLY A 117 -12.39 1.69 11.25
C GLY A 117 -11.05 1.42 11.96
N SER A 118 -10.82 0.18 12.40
CA SER A 118 -9.60 -0.26 13.08
C SER A 118 -8.57 -0.80 12.09
N VAL A 119 -7.30 -0.71 12.47
CA VAL A 119 -6.18 -1.33 11.75
C VAL A 119 -5.56 -2.42 12.62
N PHE A 120 -5.25 -3.56 12.01
CA PHE A 120 -4.62 -4.68 12.70
C PHE A 120 -3.31 -5.06 12.00
N ARG A 121 -2.26 -5.26 12.78
CA ARG A 121 -0.98 -5.79 12.31
C ARG A 121 -0.97 -7.31 12.41
N PHE A 122 -0.58 -7.97 11.33
CA PHE A 122 -0.47 -9.42 11.25
C PHE A 122 0.84 -9.89 11.90
N GLU A 123 0.74 -10.79 12.89
CA GLU A 123 1.91 -11.41 13.56
C GLU A 123 2.03 -12.92 13.29
N GLY A 124 1.01 -13.52 12.69
CA GLY A 124 1.01 -14.94 12.38
C GLY A 124 -0.40 -15.49 12.23
N PRO A 125 -0.54 -16.80 11.94
CA PRO A 125 -1.85 -17.43 11.86
C PRO A 125 -2.66 -17.17 13.13
N GLN A 126 -3.84 -16.58 13.00
CA GLN A 126 -4.73 -16.20 14.11
C GLN A 126 -4.14 -15.20 15.11
N GLN A 127 -3.02 -14.55 14.79
CA GLN A 127 -2.34 -13.60 15.68
C GLN A 127 -2.34 -12.21 15.05
N TRP A 128 -3.05 -11.30 15.70
CA TRP A 128 -3.27 -9.93 15.25
C TRP A 128 -3.09 -8.97 16.41
N ILE A 129 -2.41 -7.85 16.15
CA ILE A 129 -2.26 -6.75 17.09
C ILE A 129 -3.12 -5.60 16.60
N ASN A 130 -4.09 -5.15 17.41
CA ASN A 130 -4.85 -3.94 17.12
C ASN A 130 -3.91 -2.73 17.21
N THR A 131 -3.71 -2.04 16.09
CA THR A 131 -2.88 -0.83 15.99
C THR A 131 -3.71 0.45 16.04
N GLY A 132 -4.89 0.41 16.63
CA GLY A 132 -5.75 1.56 16.83
C GLY A 132 -6.88 1.72 15.82
N ARG A 133 -7.71 2.72 16.07
CA ARG A 133 -8.86 3.12 15.26
C ARG A 133 -8.66 4.53 14.72
N LEU A 134 -9.13 4.76 13.50
CA LEU A 134 -9.08 6.08 12.85
C LEU A 134 -10.26 6.93 13.33
N GLY A 135 -10.12 7.59 14.49
CA GLY A 135 -11.17 8.43 15.06
C GLY A 135 -12.52 7.71 15.19
N ASP A 136 -13.60 8.36 14.71
CA ASP A 136 -14.95 7.79 14.70
C ASP A 136 -15.37 7.13 13.38
N GLU A 137 -14.38 6.84 12.54
CA GLU A 137 -14.59 6.27 11.22
C GLU A 137 -15.05 4.82 11.31
N LYS A 138 -15.63 4.33 10.22
CA LYS A 138 -16.21 2.99 10.12
C LYS A 138 -15.42 2.08 9.19
N GLU A 139 -14.76 2.64 8.19
CA GLU A 139 -13.97 1.90 7.21
C GLU A 139 -12.57 2.48 7.10
N VAL A 140 -11.57 1.61 7.12
CA VAL A 140 -10.22 1.95 6.69
C VAL A 140 -10.10 1.60 5.21
N MET A 141 -10.04 2.64 4.37
CA MET A 141 -10.02 2.52 2.93
C MET A 141 -8.58 2.40 2.42
N GLY A 142 -8.21 3.08 1.33
CA GLY A 142 -6.85 3.03 0.78
C GLY A 142 -5.78 3.40 1.81
N MET A 143 -4.76 2.54 1.95
CA MET A 143 -3.61 2.76 2.81
C MET A 143 -2.34 2.91 1.98
N ALA A 144 -1.45 3.82 2.38
CA ALA A 144 -0.17 4.04 1.73
C ALA A 144 0.89 4.43 2.76
N VAL A 145 2.12 3.98 2.56
CA VAL A 145 3.27 4.49 3.32
C VAL A 145 3.89 5.64 2.55
N TYR A 146 4.01 6.79 3.19
CA TYR A 146 4.54 8.02 2.62
C TYR A 146 5.52 8.66 3.61
N ASN A 147 6.70 9.02 3.12
CA ASN A 147 7.75 9.70 3.89
C ASN A 147 8.00 9.08 5.28
N GLY A 148 8.11 7.74 5.33
CA GLY A 148 8.40 6.98 6.54
C GLY A 148 7.20 6.70 7.45
N GLN A 149 5.99 7.16 7.10
CA GLN A 149 4.79 7.02 7.93
C GLN A 149 3.67 6.30 7.19
N LEU A 150 2.84 5.55 7.92
CA LEU A 150 1.65 4.90 7.37
C LEU A 150 0.44 5.84 7.40
N TYR A 151 -0.25 5.98 6.27
CA TYR A 151 -1.45 6.76 6.11
C TYR A 151 -2.62 5.92 5.64
N ALA A 152 -3.82 6.34 5.98
CA ALA A 152 -5.05 5.66 5.61
C ALA A 152 -6.19 6.66 5.38
N GLY A 153 -6.92 6.47 4.28
CA GLY A 153 -8.18 7.16 4.01
C GLY A 153 -9.36 6.47 4.67
N THR A 154 -10.45 7.21 4.88
CA THR A 154 -11.58 6.76 5.72
C THR A 154 -12.96 6.97 5.11
N LEU A 155 -13.93 6.31 5.71
CA LEU A 155 -15.38 6.51 5.59
C LEU A 155 -15.98 6.44 7.00
N PRO A 156 -16.99 7.26 7.38
CA PRO A 156 -17.81 8.12 6.52
C PRO A 156 -17.32 9.55 6.29
N ALA A 157 -16.31 10.05 7.02
CA ALA A 157 -16.00 11.48 6.94
C ALA A 157 -15.21 11.85 5.68
N GLY A 158 -14.55 10.88 5.04
CA GLY A 158 -13.66 11.14 3.93
C GLY A 158 -12.40 11.87 4.38
N ALA A 159 -11.80 11.42 5.48
CA ALA A 159 -10.59 11.98 6.06
C ALA A 159 -9.36 11.11 5.78
N VAL A 160 -8.19 11.67 6.07
CA VAL A 160 -6.91 10.94 6.04
C VAL A 160 -6.31 10.97 7.44
N TYR A 161 -5.82 9.83 7.90
CA TYR A 161 -5.15 9.67 9.17
C TYR A 161 -3.72 9.16 8.96
N ARG A 162 -2.82 9.55 9.87
CA ARG A 162 -1.44 9.07 9.96
C ARG A 162 -1.28 8.22 11.23
N TYR A 163 -0.57 7.10 11.13
CA TYR A 163 -0.19 6.29 12.27
C TYR A 163 1.05 6.88 12.96
N ASP A 164 0.94 7.20 14.26
CA ASP A 164 2.01 7.81 15.06
C ASP A 164 2.65 6.81 16.05
N GLY A 165 2.36 5.52 15.90
CA GLY A 165 2.84 4.47 16.79
C GLY A 165 1.88 4.21 17.95
N THR A 166 2.16 3.17 18.74
CA THR A 166 1.43 2.83 19.98
C THR A 166 -0.10 2.90 19.86
N ASN A 167 -0.66 2.31 18.79
CA ASN A 167 -2.10 2.26 18.55
C ASN A 167 -2.78 3.63 18.33
N GLU A 168 -2.01 4.66 17.95
CA GLU A 168 -2.50 6.02 17.76
C GLU A 168 -2.57 6.41 16.28
N TRP A 169 -3.72 6.95 15.87
CA TRP A 169 -3.96 7.51 14.55
C TRP A 169 -4.40 8.96 14.66
N VAL A 170 -3.65 9.86 14.03
CA VAL A 170 -3.90 11.31 14.07
C VAL A 170 -4.49 11.75 12.74
N SER A 171 -5.61 12.48 12.80
CA SER A 171 -6.23 13.06 11.59
C SER A 171 -5.30 14.10 10.97
N THR A 172 -5.06 13.98 9.67
CA THR A 172 -4.33 14.97 8.87
C THR A 172 -5.26 15.87 8.07
N GLY A 173 -6.57 15.70 8.22
CA GLY A 173 -7.60 16.54 7.60
C GLY A 173 -8.66 15.76 6.83
N VAL A 174 -9.79 16.43 6.60
CA VAL A 174 -10.90 15.95 5.76
C VAL A 174 -10.62 16.34 4.31
N VAL A 175 -10.67 15.37 3.39
CA VAL A 175 -10.38 15.59 1.96
C VAL A 175 -11.64 15.64 1.10
N ASP A 176 -12.78 15.18 1.62
CA ASP A 176 -14.10 15.30 1.00
C ASP A 176 -15.07 16.09 1.90
N ASP A 177 -15.45 17.27 1.46
CA ASP A 177 -16.34 18.21 2.14
C ASP A 177 -17.74 18.28 1.50
N THR A 178 -18.13 17.28 0.70
CA THR A 178 -19.42 17.29 -0.01
C THR A 178 -20.58 17.44 0.99
N PRO A 179 -21.38 18.52 0.91
CA PRO A 179 -22.45 18.77 1.86
C PRO A 179 -23.57 17.75 1.72
N ASN A 180 -24.29 17.47 2.80
CA ASN A 180 -25.46 16.60 2.83
C ASN A 180 -25.21 15.14 2.39
N VAL A 181 -23.95 14.69 2.39
CA VAL A 181 -23.59 13.30 2.09
C VAL A 181 -23.11 12.60 3.36
N ARG A 182 -23.87 11.60 3.80
CA ARG A 182 -23.53 10.82 4.99
C ARG A 182 -22.26 9.99 4.83
N TYR A 183 -22.05 9.38 3.66
CA TYR A 183 -20.93 8.46 3.40
C TYR A 183 -19.98 9.04 2.35
N ARG A 184 -19.00 9.81 2.84
CA ARG A 184 -17.87 10.28 2.05
C ARG A 184 -16.68 9.36 2.26
N ARG A 185 -15.78 9.35 1.28
CA ARG A 185 -14.66 8.42 1.22
C ARG A 185 -13.40 9.12 0.79
N ALA A 186 -12.33 8.86 1.52
CA ALA A 186 -10.97 8.97 1.03
C ALA A 186 -10.58 7.55 0.55
N CYS A 187 -10.94 7.21 -0.69
CA CYS A 187 -11.12 5.81 -1.09
C CYS A 187 -9.83 5.13 -1.57
N VAL A 188 -8.95 5.86 -2.24
CA VAL A 188 -7.70 5.34 -2.81
C VAL A 188 -6.56 6.29 -2.50
N THR A 189 -5.36 5.74 -2.32
CA THR A 189 -4.15 6.50 -2.02
C THR A 189 -3.01 6.07 -2.95
N ALA A 190 -2.14 7.02 -3.28
CA ALA A 190 -0.95 6.78 -4.08
C ALA A 190 0.16 7.75 -3.67
N VAL A 191 1.41 7.32 -3.79
CA VAL A 191 2.57 8.22 -3.63
C VAL A 191 3.11 8.53 -5.02
N PHE A 192 3.27 9.82 -5.31
CA PHE A 192 3.81 10.30 -6.56
C PHE A 192 4.53 11.62 -6.30
N ASP A 193 5.66 11.84 -6.96
CA ASP A 193 6.38 13.12 -6.96
C ASP A 193 6.63 13.65 -5.53
N GLY A 194 7.03 12.75 -4.63
CA GLY A 194 7.30 13.07 -3.22
C GLY A 194 6.09 13.52 -2.40
N LYS A 195 4.85 13.22 -2.82
CA LYS A 195 3.60 13.56 -2.13
C LYS A 195 2.67 12.36 -1.99
N LEU A 196 1.79 12.40 -1.00
CA LEU A 196 0.67 11.48 -0.87
C LEU A 196 -0.55 12.07 -1.59
N TYR A 197 -1.15 11.31 -2.49
CA TYR A 197 -2.39 11.66 -3.18
C TYR A 197 -3.52 10.78 -2.65
N CYS A 198 -4.72 11.36 -2.59
CA CYS A 198 -5.95 10.67 -2.21
C CYS A 198 -7.09 11.03 -3.15
N GLY A 199 -7.78 10.00 -3.65
CA GLY A 199 -9.03 10.14 -4.42
C GLY A 199 -10.25 10.12 -3.51
N THR A 200 -11.28 10.89 -3.86
CA THR A 200 -12.47 11.07 -3.02
C THR A 200 -13.79 10.65 -3.69
N LEU A 201 -14.73 10.15 -2.89
CA LEU A 201 -16.11 9.85 -3.31
C LEU A 201 -17.09 10.48 -2.31
N PRO A 202 -18.15 11.18 -2.75
CA PRO A 202 -18.62 11.31 -4.12
C PRO A 202 -18.00 12.47 -4.91
N SER A 203 -17.18 13.32 -4.29
CA SER A 203 -16.71 14.53 -4.97
C SER A 203 -15.83 14.28 -6.20
N GLY A 204 -15.25 13.08 -6.36
CA GLY A 204 -14.42 12.73 -7.52
C GLY A 204 -13.13 13.55 -7.61
N ARG A 205 -12.71 14.18 -6.51
CA ARG A 205 -11.52 15.02 -6.45
C ARG A 205 -10.29 14.17 -6.15
N VAL A 206 -9.14 14.69 -6.55
CA VAL A 206 -7.84 14.21 -6.10
C VAL A 206 -7.21 15.32 -5.25
N ARG A 207 -6.84 14.99 -4.01
CA ARG A 207 -6.15 15.89 -3.07
C ARG A 207 -4.75 15.36 -2.82
N SER A 208 -3.81 16.26 -2.50
CA SER A 208 -2.45 15.89 -2.12
C SER A 208 -2.11 16.39 -0.72
N LEU A 209 -1.35 15.59 0.02
CA LEU A 209 -0.71 15.95 1.28
C LEU A 209 0.81 15.92 1.07
N GLU A 210 1.49 16.97 1.54
CA GLU A 210 2.94 17.02 1.65
C GLU A 210 3.30 17.18 3.13
N ALA A 211 3.95 16.16 3.70
CA ALA A 211 4.34 16.13 5.10
C ALA A 211 5.85 15.88 5.17
N GLY A 212 6.62 16.93 5.44
CA GLY A 212 8.07 16.92 5.26
C GLY A 212 8.48 17.03 3.79
N ARG A 213 9.73 16.71 3.49
CA ARG A 213 10.29 16.75 2.12
C ARG A 213 10.74 15.38 1.70
N CYS A 214 10.30 14.94 0.53
CA CYS A 214 10.59 13.63 -0.02
C CYS A 214 10.87 13.76 -1.53
N VAL A 215 11.84 13.00 -2.02
CA VAL A 215 12.09 12.81 -3.46
C VAL A 215 11.89 11.33 -3.78
N THR A 216 11.20 11.05 -4.87
CA THR A 216 10.90 9.68 -5.32
C THR A 216 11.31 9.51 -6.78
N ASN A 217 11.58 8.27 -7.17
CA ASN A 217 11.66 7.88 -8.58
C ASN A 217 10.44 7.01 -8.87
N ASP A 218 9.39 7.60 -9.44
CA ASP A 218 8.09 6.95 -9.64
C ASP A 218 8.02 6.15 -10.95
N ARG A 219 9.17 5.64 -11.39
CA ARG A 219 9.30 4.83 -12.61
C ARG A 219 10.01 3.53 -12.26
N ALA A 220 9.53 2.42 -12.83
CA ALA A 220 10.22 1.15 -12.69
C ALA A 220 11.64 1.26 -13.27
N LEU A 221 12.62 0.76 -12.52
CA LEU A 221 13.97 0.59 -13.05
C LEU A 221 14.00 -0.63 -13.98
N SER A 222 14.87 -0.60 -14.98
CA SER A 222 15.14 -1.77 -15.82
C SER A 222 15.76 -2.91 -15.02
N PRO A 223 15.72 -4.15 -15.53
CA PRO A 223 16.49 -5.24 -14.93
C PRO A 223 17.99 -4.95 -15.00
N GLY A 224 18.72 -5.25 -13.91
CA GLY A 224 20.18 -5.14 -13.88
C GLY A 224 20.70 -4.38 -12.66
N TRP A 225 21.99 -4.08 -12.68
CA TRP A 225 22.64 -3.21 -11.70
C TRP A 225 22.38 -1.76 -12.05
N HIS A 226 21.93 -0.99 -11.06
CA HIS A 226 21.73 0.45 -11.15
C HIS A 226 22.51 1.15 -10.05
N HIS A 227 23.08 2.30 -10.37
CA HIS A 227 23.70 3.17 -9.38
C HIS A 227 22.66 4.15 -8.85
N LEU A 228 22.38 4.10 -7.54
CA LEU A 228 21.48 5.03 -6.87
C LEU A 228 22.27 5.96 -5.95
N ALA A 229 22.01 7.26 -6.05
CA ALA A 229 22.55 8.23 -5.10
C ALA A 229 21.46 9.19 -4.63
N ALA A 230 21.32 9.32 -3.30
CA ALA A 230 20.51 10.33 -2.66
C ALA A 230 21.44 11.40 -2.07
N VAL A 231 21.17 12.67 -2.37
CA VAL A 231 21.95 13.80 -1.88
C VAL A 231 21.04 14.68 -1.05
N CYS A 232 21.44 14.91 0.20
CA CYS A 232 20.82 15.90 1.06
C CYS A 232 21.80 17.05 1.30
N SER A 233 21.42 18.25 0.87
CA SER A 233 22.14 19.49 1.17
C SER A 233 21.38 20.30 2.23
N ARG A 234 21.78 21.56 2.47
CA ARG A 234 21.07 22.46 3.39
C ARG A 234 19.75 23.01 2.83
N GLN A 235 19.52 22.93 1.52
CA GLN A 235 18.39 23.59 0.85
C GLN A 235 17.66 22.68 -0.14
N GLN A 236 18.17 21.48 -0.40
CA GLN A 236 17.56 20.58 -1.37
C GLN A 236 17.87 19.10 -1.11
N LEU A 237 16.91 18.27 -1.51
CA LEU A 237 17.03 16.83 -1.71
C LEU A 237 17.16 16.55 -3.21
N GLU A 238 18.03 15.63 -3.58
CA GLU A 238 18.18 15.17 -4.96
C GLU A 238 18.31 13.65 -4.99
N LEU A 239 17.71 13.02 -6.01
CA LEU A 239 17.82 11.60 -6.28
C LEU A 239 18.39 11.40 -7.68
N TYR A 240 19.37 10.52 -7.78
CA TYR A 240 20.06 10.17 -9.01
C TYR A 240 19.93 8.67 -9.29
N VAL A 241 19.72 8.33 -10.55
CA VAL A 241 19.76 6.97 -11.10
C VAL A 241 20.79 6.99 -12.22
N ASP A 242 21.77 6.09 -12.15
CA ASP A 242 22.84 5.94 -13.14
C ASP A 242 23.57 7.27 -13.47
N GLY A 243 23.78 8.08 -12.43
CA GLY A 243 24.46 9.38 -12.52
C GLY A 243 23.57 10.52 -13.04
N VAL A 244 22.33 10.25 -13.44
CA VAL A 244 21.37 11.24 -13.92
C VAL A 244 20.42 11.64 -12.79
N ARG A 245 20.21 12.94 -12.58
CA ARG A 245 19.26 13.43 -11.58
C ARG A 245 17.84 13.16 -12.07
N VAL A 246 17.10 12.34 -11.33
CA VAL A 246 15.71 11.97 -11.65
C VAL A 246 14.67 12.73 -10.85
N ALA A 247 15.04 13.23 -9.66
CA ALA A 247 14.15 14.03 -8.83
C ALA A 247 14.93 15.05 -8.00
N GLN A 248 14.27 16.16 -7.68
CA GLN A 248 14.81 17.23 -6.83
C GLN A 248 13.67 17.91 -6.06
N ARG A 249 13.95 18.30 -4.82
CA ARG A 249 13.07 19.16 -4.01
C ARG A 249 13.87 20.19 -3.27
N GLN A 250 13.47 21.45 -3.42
CA GLN A 250 13.99 22.53 -2.60
C GLN A 250 13.20 22.67 -1.31
N PHE A 251 13.84 23.19 -0.28
CA PHE A 251 13.22 23.51 0.99
C PHE A 251 13.95 24.66 1.67
N GLU A 252 13.21 25.38 2.52
CA GLU A 252 13.70 26.56 3.24
C GLU A 252 13.99 26.22 4.71
N GLY A 253 15.02 26.85 5.26
CA GLY A 253 15.34 26.77 6.69
C GLY A 253 15.71 25.37 7.20
N LYS A 254 15.43 25.11 8.49
CA LYS A 254 15.74 23.84 9.18
C LYS A 254 14.64 22.79 9.02
N GLN A 255 14.08 22.61 7.82
CA GLN A 255 13.01 21.62 7.58
C GLN A 255 13.46 20.15 7.70
N LEU A 256 14.77 19.89 7.69
CA LEU A 256 15.33 18.54 7.88
C LEU A 256 16.20 18.47 9.13
N GLN A 257 15.79 17.65 10.09
CA GLN A 257 16.59 17.30 11.25
C GLN A 257 17.42 16.05 10.95
N LEU A 258 18.62 16.25 10.38
CA LEU A 258 19.53 15.14 10.05
C LEU A 258 20.28 14.58 11.27
N ARG A 259 20.28 15.31 12.40
CA ARG A 259 20.87 14.87 13.66
C ARG A 259 19.76 14.47 14.62
N ASN A 260 19.42 13.19 14.62
CA ASN A 260 18.41 12.57 15.48
C ASN A 260 18.89 11.17 15.90
N SER A 261 18.11 10.50 16.75
CA SER A 261 18.39 9.14 17.22
C SER A 261 17.75 8.05 16.35
N THR A 262 17.09 8.41 15.26
CA THR A 262 16.45 7.46 14.36
C THR A 262 17.52 6.66 13.61
N PRO A 263 17.46 5.32 13.62
CA PRO A 263 18.43 4.50 12.90
C PRO A 263 18.44 4.79 11.39
N PHE A 264 19.64 4.96 10.83
CA PHE A 264 19.84 4.97 9.39
C PHE A 264 19.80 3.53 8.87
N LYS A 265 18.74 3.17 8.15
CA LYS A 265 18.49 1.82 7.65
C LYS A 265 18.97 1.71 6.19
N ILE A 266 19.67 0.62 5.87
CA ILE A 266 20.10 0.28 4.50
C ILE A 266 19.69 -1.16 4.23
N GLY A 267 19.07 -1.42 3.08
CA GLY A 267 18.49 -2.73 2.77
C GLY A 267 17.16 -3.02 3.47
N PHE A 268 16.65 -2.10 4.28
CA PHE A 268 15.33 -2.13 4.90
C PHE A 268 14.76 -0.71 4.88
N GLY A 269 13.51 -0.57 4.43
CA GLY A 269 12.87 0.73 4.25
C GLY A 269 11.53 0.85 4.96
N GLN A 270 10.79 1.90 4.61
CA GLN A 270 9.46 2.20 5.15
C GLN A 270 8.41 1.11 4.87
N HIS A 271 8.62 0.32 3.81
CA HIS A 271 7.74 -0.79 3.44
C HIS A 271 8.25 -2.11 4.01
N ASP A 272 9.35 -2.64 3.47
CA ASP A 272 9.90 -3.95 3.83
C ASP A 272 11.41 -4.00 3.51
N TYR A 273 12.01 -5.19 3.65
CA TYR A 273 13.36 -5.49 3.21
C TYR A 273 13.51 -5.34 1.69
N PHE A 274 14.66 -4.81 1.27
CA PHE A 274 15.02 -4.76 -0.13
C PHE A 274 15.24 -6.19 -0.67
N ASN A 275 14.35 -6.61 -1.57
CA ASN A 275 14.43 -7.93 -2.20
C ASN A 275 15.37 -7.88 -3.43
N GLY A 276 16.67 -7.71 -3.18
CA GLY A 276 17.70 -7.60 -4.21
C GLY A 276 19.11 -7.71 -3.64
N ARG A 277 20.11 -7.37 -4.47
CA ARG A 277 21.52 -7.31 -4.05
C ARG A 277 22.01 -5.86 -4.06
N MET A 278 22.85 -5.53 -3.09
CA MET A 278 23.53 -4.24 -3.02
C MET A 278 25.03 -4.49 -3.04
N ARG A 279 25.79 -3.58 -3.68
CA ARG A 279 27.26 -3.56 -3.67
C ARG A 279 27.73 -2.11 -3.62
N ASP A 280 28.99 -1.91 -3.26
CA ASP A 280 29.67 -0.61 -3.32
C ASP A 280 28.96 0.52 -2.56
N LEU A 281 28.38 0.20 -1.40
CA LEU A 281 27.77 1.19 -0.51
C LEU A 281 28.82 2.19 -0.03
N ARG A 282 28.57 3.48 -0.27
CA ARG A 282 29.42 4.60 0.16
C ARG A 282 28.57 5.65 0.87
N ILE A 283 29.08 6.17 1.98
CA ILE A 283 28.46 7.26 2.75
C ILE A 283 29.47 8.40 2.81
N PHE A 284 29.03 9.61 2.44
CA PHE A 284 29.89 10.79 2.36
C PHE A 284 29.49 11.84 3.39
N LYS A 285 30.48 12.55 3.91
CA LYS A 285 30.27 13.74 4.73
C LYS A 285 30.02 14.94 3.83
N GLY A 286 28.75 15.25 3.57
CA GLY A 286 28.33 16.40 2.79
C GLY A 286 27.72 16.05 1.42
N ALA A 287 27.15 17.05 0.77
CA ALA A 287 26.50 16.91 -0.52
C ALA A 287 27.55 16.81 -1.64
N LEU A 288 27.53 15.72 -2.40
CA LEU A 288 28.40 15.56 -3.57
C LEU A 288 27.89 16.37 -4.76
N PRO A 289 28.77 16.98 -5.57
CA PRO A 289 28.37 17.65 -6.80
C PRO A 289 27.93 16.63 -7.86
N PRO A 290 27.04 17.01 -8.80
CA PRO A 290 26.56 16.11 -9.86
C PRO A 290 27.67 15.46 -10.70
N SER A 291 28.80 16.15 -10.90
CA SER A 291 29.96 15.61 -11.61
C SER A 291 30.55 14.39 -10.92
N LYS A 292 30.67 14.42 -9.58
CA LYS A 292 31.22 13.30 -8.82
C LYS A 292 30.27 12.10 -8.82
N ILE A 293 28.97 12.35 -8.76
CA ILE A 293 27.95 11.28 -8.83
C ILE A 293 28.00 10.57 -10.18
N ARG A 294 28.17 11.32 -11.28
CA ARG A 294 28.35 10.73 -12.62
C ARG A 294 29.61 9.88 -12.75
N GLU A 295 30.70 10.27 -12.09
CA GLU A 295 31.93 9.47 -12.06
C GLU A 295 31.72 8.16 -11.30
N LEU A 296 31.07 8.22 -10.13
CA LEU A 296 30.77 7.05 -9.30
C LEU A 296 29.85 6.05 -10.01
N ALA A 297 28.89 6.53 -10.81
CA ALA A 297 27.98 5.68 -11.55
C ALA A 297 28.63 4.86 -12.68
N ARG A 298 29.88 5.15 -13.04
CA ARG A 298 30.63 4.44 -14.10
C ARG A 298 31.56 3.35 -13.54
N GLN A 299 31.72 3.26 -12.23
CA GLN A 299 32.54 2.27 -11.53
C GLN A 299 31.77 0.96 -11.35
#